data_AF-A0A0B2V5N4-F1
#
_entry.id   AF-A0A0B2V5N4-F1
#
_cell.length_a   1.000
_cell.length_b   1.000
_cell.length_c   1.000
_cell.angle_alpha   90.00
_cell.angle_beta   90.00
_cell.angle_gamma   90.00
#
_symmetry.space_group_name_H-M   'P 1'
#
loop_
_entity.id
_entity.type
_entity.pdbx_description
1 polymer ?
#
loop_
_entity_poly.entity_id
_entity_poly.type
_entity_poly.pdbx_seq_one_letter_code
_entity_poly.pdbx_strand_id
1 'polypeptide(L)'
;MISSSVGVSTCTSPSQQNYNSFIRFCKFFSSRLVQVLVQARCGESVSQQCTASFDQADWFNLRIDELGEVSALLRQTITTYPPLANDLSIDFLLYTADGEFLPLECWHLSVRGEGEDEERWSNMRTQLYHQMSVLLKSAMAAARVTPMFRYYVRHQSADTFIIFYRVSLLSHTF
;
A
#
# COMPACT_ATOMS: atom_id res chain seq x y z
N MET A 1 18.42 -51.50 -12.65
CA MET A 1 17.49 -50.88 -11.67
C MET A 1 17.60 -49.38 -11.83
N ILE A 2 16.66 -48.76 -12.56
CA ILE A 2 16.61 -47.31 -12.75
C ILE A 2 15.42 -46.84 -11.91
N SER A 3 15.70 -46.22 -10.77
CA SER A 3 14.68 -45.62 -9.90
C SER A 3 14.23 -44.31 -10.53
N SER A 4 12.97 -44.26 -10.97
CA SER A 4 12.32 -43.05 -11.47
C SER A 4 11.71 -42.32 -10.28
N SER A 5 12.31 -41.20 -9.88
CA SER A 5 11.74 -40.28 -8.91
C SER A 5 10.59 -39.51 -9.56
N VAL A 6 9.35 -39.93 -9.24
CA VAL A 6 8.15 -39.15 -9.55
C VAL A 6 8.19 -37.89 -8.68
N GLY A 7 8.46 -36.74 -9.30
CA GLY A 7 8.35 -35.44 -8.66
C GLY A 7 6.89 -35.18 -8.26
N VAL A 8 6.65 -35.09 -6.97
CA VAL A 8 5.36 -34.70 -6.41
C VAL A 8 5.10 -33.25 -6.81
N SER A 9 4.27 -33.06 -7.84
CA SER A 9 3.69 -31.77 -8.17
C SER A 9 2.56 -31.51 -7.17
N THR A 10 2.80 -30.62 -6.19
CA THR A 10 1.80 -30.21 -5.20
C THR A 10 0.74 -29.32 -5.85
N CYS A 11 -0.31 -29.92 -6.43
CA CYS A 11 -1.47 -29.20 -6.92
C CYS A 11 -2.25 -28.60 -5.74
N THR A 12 -2.16 -27.28 -5.56
CA THR A 12 -2.88 -26.52 -4.52
C THR A 12 -4.35 -26.36 -4.89
N SER A 13 -5.26 -26.42 -3.90
CA SER A 13 -6.71 -26.26 -4.13
C SER A 13 -7.06 -24.88 -4.73
N PRO A 14 -8.18 -24.75 -5.48
CA PRO A 14 -8.63 -23.45 -5.99
C PRO A 14 -8.86 -22.39 -4.89
N SER A 15 -9.34 -22.80 -3.71
CA SER A 15 -9.50 -21.90 -2.54
C SER A 15 -8.15 -21.33 -2.09
N GLN A 16 -7.13 -22.17 -1.98
CA GLN A 16 -5.77 -21.75 -1.61
C GLN A 16 -5.15 -20.84 -2.67
N GLN A 17 -5.38 -21.08 -3.96
CA GLN A 17 -4.89 -20.21 -5.04
C GLN A 17 -5.53 -18.82 -5.00
N ASN A 18 -6.84 -18.75 -4.72
CA ASN A 18 -7.54 -17.48 -4.56
C ASN A 18 -7.04 -16.72 -3.33
N TYR A 19 -6.81 -17.41 -2.21
CA TYR A 19 -6.24 -16.81 -1.00
C TYR A 19 -4.81 -16.28 -1.22
N ASN A 20 -3.96 -17.05 -1.92
CA ASN A 20 -2.61 -16.59 -2.28
C ASN A 20 -2.66 -15.34 -3.19
N SER A 21 -3.64 -15.28 -4.09
CA SER A 21 -3.88 -14.09 -4.93
C SER A 21 -4.33 -12.89 -4.09
N PHE A 22 -5.21 -13.12 -3.11
CA PHE A 22 -5.65 -12.10 -2.16
C PHE A 22 -4.48 -11.51 -1.36
N ILE A 23 -3.63 -12.36 -0.76
CA ILE A 23 -2.42 -11.93 -0.05
C ILE A 23 -1.54 -11.07 -0.97
N ARG A 24 -1.38 -11.50 -2.23
CA ARG A 24 -0.61 -10.74 -3.22
C ARG A 24 -1.24 -9.38 -3.50
N PHE A 25 -2.56 -9.29 -3.65
CA PHE A 25 -3.27 -8.03 -3.84
C PHE A 25 -3.08 -7.10 -2.64
N CYS A 26 -3.24 -7.58 -1.41
CA CYS A 26 -3.06 -6.75 -0.22
C CYS A 26 -1.63 -6.21 -0.09
N LYS A 27 -0.62 -7.02 -0.43
CA LYS A 27 0.79 -6.57 -0.50
C LYS A 27 0.96 -5.41 -1.48
N PHE A 28 0.57 -5.60 -2.75
CA PHE A 28 0.74 -4.55 -3.77
C PHE A 28 -0.11 -3.31 -3.46
N PHE A 29 -1.32 -3.49 -2.93
CA PHE A 29 -2.16 -2.38 -2.52
C PHE A 29 -1.50 -1.56 -1.42
N SER A 30 -0.96 -2.22 -0.39
CA SER A 30 -0.27 -1.57 0.72
C SER A 30 0.91 -0.74 0.24
N SER A 31 1.77 -1.31 -0.62
CA SER A 31 2.91 -0.60 -1.18
C SER A 31 2.49 0.59 -2.05
N ARG A 32 1.47 0.42 -2.92
CA ARG A 32 0.95 1.49 -3.77
C ARG A 32 0.25 2.59 -2.97
N LEU A 33 -0.43 2.24 -1.88
CA LEU A 33 -1.04 3.20 -0.96
C LEU A 33 0.05 4.08 -0.35
N VAL A 34 1.13 3.50 0.18
CA VAL A 34 2.24 4.29 0.74
C VAL A 34 2.85 5.21 -0.32
N GLN A 35 3.10 4.72 -1.54
CA GLN A 35 3.63 5.53 -2.65
C GLN A 35 2.74 6.74 -2.94
N VAL A 36 1.43 6.51 -3.11
CA VAL A 36 0.44 7.57 -3.38
C VAL A 36 0.39 8.59 -2.26
N LEU A 37 0.39 8.13 -1.00
CA LEU A 37 0.31 9.02 0.15
C LEU A 37 1.59 9.85 0.24
N VAL A 38 2.77 9.25 0.18
CA VAL A 38 4.06 9.98 0.26
C VAL A 38 4.19 10.99 -0.89
N GLN A 39 3.89 10.58 -2.13
CA GLN A 39 3.94 11.49 -3.28
C GLN A 39 3.02 12.70 -3.12
N ALA A 40 1.84 12.51 -2.52
CA ALA A 40 0.95 13.62 -2.24
C ALA A 40 1.52 14.62 -1.21
N ARG A 41 2.62 14.30 -0.52
CA ARG A 41 3.29 15.18 0.46
C ARG A 41 4.62 15.76 -0.04
N CYS A 42 5.05 15.39 -1.25
CA CYS A 42 6.28 15.91 -1.85
C CYS A 42 6.15 17.36 -2.37
N GLY A 43 4.96 17.96 -2.40
CA GLY A 43 4.76 19.32 -2.94
C GLY A 43 4.49 19.36 -4.44
N GLU A 44 4.86 18.31 -5.16
CA GLU A 44 4.77 18.24 -6.62
C GLU A 44 3.41 17.79 -7.15
N SER A 45 3.06 18.31 -8.34
CA SER A 45 1.88 17.84 -9.06
C SER A 45 2.22 16.55 -9.81
N VAL A 46 1.53 15.46 -9.46
CA VAL A 46 1.67 14.16 -10.15
C VAL A 46 0.62 14.08 -11.25
N SER A 47 1.06 13.90 -12.50
CA SER A 47 0.20 13.70 -13.67
C SER A 47 0.68 12.50 -14.48
N GLN A 48 -0.23 11.57 -14.76
CA GLN A 48 0.07 10.32 -15.47
C GLN A 48 -0.85 10.17 -16.68
N GLN A 49 -0.30 9.70 -17.79
CA GLN A 49 -1.07 9.45 -19.01
C GLN A 49 -1.79 8.10 -18.92
N CYS A 50 -3.06 8.09 -19.31
CA CYS A 50 -3.80 6.85 -19.50
C CYS A 50 -3.34 6.16 -20.77
N THR A 51 -3.28 4.82 -20.76
CA THR A 51 -2.95 4.02 -21.94
C THR A 51 -3.88 2.81 -22.04
N ALA A 52 -4.14 2.37 -23.26
CA ALA A 52 -4.82 1.11 -23.54
C ALA A 52 -3.86 -0.10 -23.48
N SER A 53 -2.54 0.13 -23.50
CA SER A 53 -1.54 -0.93 -23.41
C SER A 53 -1.50 -1.51 -22.00
N PHE A 54 -1.61 -2.83 -21.90
CA PHE A 54 -1.42 -3.52 -20.62
C PHE A 54 0.05 -3.45 -20.18
N ASP A 55 0.27 -3.08 -18.93
CA ASP A 55 1.56 -3.16 -18.26
C ASP A 55 1.41 -4.00 -16.99
N GLN A 56 2.28 -5.00 -16.80
CA GLN A 56 2.26 -5.87 -15.62
C GLN A 56 2.62 -5.12 -14.33
N ALA A 57 3.27 -3.96 -14.42
CA ALA A 57 3.57 -3.12 -13.28
C ALA A 57 2.37 -2.29 -12.80
N ASP A 58 1.38 -2.05 -13.66
CA ASP A 58 0.20 -1.21 -13.39
C ASP A 58 -0.86 -1.97 -12.58
N TRP A 59 -0.50 -2.27 -11.32
CA TRP A 59 -1.41 -2.85 -10.35
C TRP A 59 -2.66 -1.99 -10.15
N PHE A 60 -3.81 -2.66 -10.01
CA PHE A 60 -5.13 -2.05 -9.90
C PHE A 60 -5.52 -1.16 -11.09
N ASN A 61 -4.92 -1.42 -12.27
CA ASN A 61 -5.14 -0.65 -13.50
C ASN A 61 -4.80 0.83 -13.30
N LEU A 62 -3.77 1.10 -12.50
CA LEU A 62 -3.32 2.43 -12.13
C LEU A 62 -1.83 2.56 -12.38
N ARG A 63 -1.47 3.54 -13.20
CA ARG A 63 -0.08 3.94 -13.38
C ARG A 63 0.35 4.81 -12.21
N ILE A 64 1.28 4.29 -11.43
CA ILE A 64 1.87 4.97 -10.28
C ILE A 64 3.38 4.80 -10.41
N ASP A 65 4.09 5.91 -10.60
CA ASP A 65 5.55 5.90 -10.53
C ASP A 65 5.96 5.59 -9.09
N GLU A 66 6.96 4.75 -8.88
CA GLU A 66 7.45 4.44 -7.54
C GLU A 66 8.63 5.32 -7.18
N LEU A 67 8.57 5.97 -6.03
CA LEU A 67 9.74 6.59 -5.42
C LEU A 67 10.65 5.47 -4.91
N GLY A 68 11.87 5.39 -5.46
CA GLY A 68 12.82 4.32 -5.15
C GLY A 68 13.19 4.25 -3.67
N GLU A 69 13.28 5.40 -3.00
CA GLU A 69 13.51 5.53 -1.56
C GLU A 69 12.36 4.94 -0.72
N VAL A 70 11.11 5.17 -1.13
CA VAL A 70 9.92 4.61 -0.46
C VAL A 70 9.92 3.10 -0.62
N SER A 71 10.21 2.60 -1.83
CA SER A 71 10.30 1.16 -2.09
C SER A 71 11.47 0.53 -1.30
N ALA A 72 12.59 1.24 -1.10
CA ALA A 72 13.70 0.77 -0.26
C ALA A 72 13.32 0.72 1.22
N LEU A 73 12.70 1.77 1.75
CA LEU A 73 12.20 1.82 3.12
C LEU A 73 11.22 0.67 3.37
N LEU A 74 10.22 0.49 2.51
CA LEU A 74 9.23 -0.58 2.67
C LEU A 74 9.87 -1.97 2.71
N ARG A 75 10.92 -2.22 1.91
CA ARG A 75 11.67 -3.49 1.96
C ARG A 75 12.45 -3.69 3.26
N GLN A 76 12.94 -2.60 3.86
CA GLN A 76 13.69 -2.65 5.12
C GLN A 76 12.77 -2.76 6.33
N THR A 77 11.62 -2.09 6.29
CA THR A 77 10.71 -1.97 7.45
C THR A 77 9.62 -3.04 7.48
N ILE A 78 9.12 -3.48 6.32
CA ILE A 78 7.96 -4.39 6.23
C ILE A 78 8.37 -5.71 5.55
N THR A 79 8.49 -6.76 6.36
CA THR A 79 8.72 -8.12 5.88
C THR A 79 7.43 -8.82 5.45
N THR A 80 6.35 -8.56 6.19
CA THR A 80 5.03 -9.18 6.00
C THR A 80 3.96 -8.08 5.98
N TYR A 81 3.02 -8.17 5.05
CA TYR A 81 1.95 -7.20 4.86
C TYR A 81 0.62 -7.75 5.36
N PRO A 82 -0.37 -6.89 5.72
CA PRO A 82 -1.76 -7.31 5.84
C PRO A 82 -2.19 -8.14 4.61
N PRO A 83 -2.98 -9.21 4.76
CA PRO A 83 -3.64 -9.67 5.99
C PRO A 83 -2.75 -10.53 6.91
N LEU A 84 -1.53 -10.87 6.50
CA LEU A 84 -0.66 -11.79 7.26
C LEU A 84 0.09 -11.10 8.41
N ALA A 85 0.08 -9.77 8.43
CA ALA A 85 0.61 -8.95 9.51
C ALA A 85 -0.50 -8.07 10.09
N ASN A 86 -0.17 -7.39 11.20
CA ASN A 86 -1.04 -6.36 11.77
C ASN A 86 -1.24 -5.19 10.81
N ASP A 87 -2.18 -4.33 11.17
CA ASP A 87 -2.53 -3.12 10.43
C ASP A 87 -1.31 -2.27 10.07
N LEU A 88 -1.29 -1.77 8.84
CA LEU A 88 -0.27 -0.85 8.35
C LEU A 88 -0.64 0.57 8.74
N SER A 89 0.33 1.31 9.29
CA SER A 89 0.21 2.73 9.63
C SER A 89 1.20 3.57 8.82
N ILE A 90 0.74 4.70 8.29
CA ILE A 90 1.57 5.74 7.68
C ILE A 90 1.33 7.05 8.43
N ASP A 91 2.29 7.43 9.25
CA ASP A 91 2.28 8.70 9.99
C ASP A 91 2.96 9.77 9.14
N PHE A 92 2.36 10.95 9.08
CA PHE A 92 2.98 12.16 8.54
C PHE A 92 3.21 13.15 9.66
N LEU A 93 4.44 13.62 9.77
CA LEU A 93 4.91 14.51 10.82
C LEU A 93 5.56 15.73 10.19
N LEU A 94 5.38 16.88 10.82
CA LEU A 94 6.14 18.08 10.53
C LEU A 94 7.35 18.11 11.45
N TYR A 95 8.54 18.33 10.89
CA TYR A 95 9.77 18.55 11.65
C TYR A 95 10.17 20.01 11.53
N THR A 96 10.18 20.73 12.65
CA THR A 96 10.50 22.16 12.69
C THR A 96 12.01 22.40 12.66
N ALA A 97 12.44 23.58 12.22
CA ALA A 97 13.84 24.01 12.28
C ALA A 97 14.41 24.03 13.71
N ASP A 98 13.53 24.16 14.72
CA ASP A 98 13.89 24.10 16.14
C ASP A 98 14.07 22.65 16.66
N GLY A 99 13.89 21.65 15.79
CA GLY A 99 14.18 20.24 16.08
C GLY A 99 13.02 19.45 16.69
N GLU A 100 11.79 19.97 16.62
CA GLU A 100 10.60 19.31 17.18
C GLU A 100 9.76 18.61 16.11
N PHE A 101 9.10 17.52 16.50
CA PHE A 101 8.14 16.81 15.65
C PHE A 101 6.71 17.13 16.07
N LEU A 102 5.89 17.49 15.08
CA LEU A 102 4.45 17.67 15.21
C LEU A 102 3.71 16.65 14.32
N PRO A 103 3.03 15.65 14.88
CA PRO A 103 2.18 14.74 14.10
C PRO A 103 1.03 15.51 13.43
N LEU A 104 0.85 15.32 12.12
CA LEU A 104 -0.21 15.99 11.36
C LEU A 104 -1.32 15.04 10.93
N GLU A 105 -0.95 13.86 10.41
CA GLU A 105 -1.90 12.88 9.90
C GLU A 105 -1.43 11.46 10.15
N CYS A 106 -2.38 10.55 10.27
CA CYS A 106 -2.13 9.13 10.33
C CYS A 106 -3.11 8.40 9.39
N TRP A 107 -2.58 7.52 8.55
CA TRP A 107 -3.34 6.68 7.62
C TRP A 107 -3.20 5.22 8.02
N HIS A 108 -4.33 4.55 8.21
CA HIS A 108 -4.36 3.14 8.60
C HIS A 108 -4.95 2.26 7.49
N LEU A 109 -4.30 1.13 7.24
CA LEU A 109 -4.80 0.06 6.38
C LEU A 109 -4.91 -1.22 7.21
N SER A 110 -6.15 -1.65 7.42
CA SER A 110 -6.50 -2.88 8.12
C SER A 110 -7.24 -3.83 7.18
N VAL A 111 -7.03 -5.13 7.39
CA VAL A 111 -7.78 -6.17 6.67
C VAL A 111 -8.52 -6.99 7.72
N ARG A 112 -9.83 -6.75 7.84
CA ARG A 112 -10.69 -7.48 8.78
C ARG A 112 -11.27 -8.71 8.08
N GLY A 113 -10.97 -9.89 8.60
CA GLY A 113 -11.64 -11.12 8.20
C GLY A 113 -12.87 -11.35 9.06
N GLU A 114 -14.06 -11.33 8.47
CA GLU A 114 -15.25 -11.89 9.09
C GLU A 114 -15.51 -13.26 8.46
N GLY A 115 -15.23 -14.33 9.21
CA GLY A 115 -15.74 -15.69 8.96
C GLY A 115 -15.18 -16.43 7.74
N GLU A 116 -14.84 -17.70 7.98
CA GLU A 116 -14.24 -18.66 7.04
C GLU A 116 -15.24 -19.17 5.99
N ASP A 117 -15.67 -18.33 5.05
CA ASP A 117 -16.47 -18.81 3.91
C ASP A 117 -15.57 -19.03 2.68
N GLU A 118 -15.03 -20.25 2.54
CA GLU A 118 -14.20 -20.64 1.38
C GLU A 118 -14.88 -20.40 0.01
N GLU A 119 -16.21 -20.47 -0.04
CA GLU A 119 -17.02 -20.28 -1.26
C GLU A 119 -16.92 -18.84 -1.80
N ARG A 120 -16.71 -17.90 -0.90
CA ARG A 120 -16.74 -16.46 -1.13
C ARG A 120 -15.53 -16.00 -1.97
N TRP A 121 -14.44 -16.79 -2.02
CA TRP A 121 -13.19 -16.44 -2.72
C TRP A 121 -13.20 -16.78 -4.21
N SER A 122 -14.15 -17.60 -4.68
CA SER A 122 -14.22 -18.08 -6.07
C SER A 122 -14.54 -16.97 -7.09
N ASN A 123 -15.47 -16.07 -6.76
CA ASN A 123 -15.89 -14.93 -7.60
C ASN A 123 -15.19 -13.60 -7.24
N MET A 124 -14.46 -13.57 -6.13
CA MET A 124 -13.93 -12.32 -5.56
C MET A 124 -12.75 -11.75 -6.35
N ARG A 125 -11.98 -12.54 -7.10
CA ARG A 125 -10.69 -12.09 -7.66
C ARG A 125 -10.80 -10.84 -8.54
N THR A 126 -11.70 -10.84 -9.51
CA THR A 126 -11.88 -9.70 -10.44
C THR A 126 -12.61 -8.55 -9.75
N GLN A 127 -13.69 -8.85 -9.01
CA GLN A 127 -14.48 -7.83 -8.32
C GLN A 127 -13.66 -7.09 -7.26
N LEU A 128 -12.95 -7.83 -6.40
CA LEU A 128 -12.10 -7.25 -5.36
C LEU A 128 -10.98 -6.42 -5.97
N TYR A 129 -10.33 -6.91 -7.04
CA TYR A 129 -9.29 -6.14 -7.71
C TYR A 129 -9.81 -4.77 -8.20
N HIS A 130 -11.02 -4.72 -8.76
CA HIS A 130 -11.68 -3.47 -9.13
C HIS A 130 -12.07 -2.62 -7.92
N GLN A 131 -12.59 -3.21 -6.85
CA GLN A 131 -12.92 -2.50 -5.61
C GLN A 131 -11.66 -1.87 -4.97
N MET A 132 -10.54 -2.60 -4.96
CA MET A 132 -9.25 -2.09 -4.52
C MET A 132 -8.72 -0.98 -5.42
N SER A 133 -8.95 -1.05 -6.75
CA SER A 133 -8.65 0.06 -7.67
C SER A 133 -9.43 1.33 -7.30
N VAL A 134 -10.73 1.19 -7.03
CA VAL A 134 -11.57 2.31 -6.60
C VAL A 134 -11.08 2.85 -5.25
N LEU A 135 -10.78 1.98 -4.29
CA LEU A 135 -10.27 2.39 -2.98
C LEU A 135 -8.95 3.15 -3.09
N LEU A 136 -8.02 2.70 -3.95
CA LEU A 136 -6.75 3.39 -4.17
C LEU A 136 -6.95 4.77 -4.81
N LYS A 137 -7.85 4.90 -5.80
CA LYS A 137 -8.24 6.21 -6.37
C LYS A 137 -8.86 7.13 -5.31
N SER A 138 -9.71 6.59 -4.44
CA SER A 138 -10.30 7.34 -3.33
C SER A 138 -9.22 7.85 -2.37
N ALA A 139 -8.23 7.02 -2.02
CA ALA A 139 -7.10 7.45 -1.20
C ALA A 139 -6.28 8.54 -1.89
N MET A 140 -6.01 8.42 -3.20
CA MET A 140 -5.32 9.47 -3.98
C MET A 140 -6.03 10.83 -3.92
N ALA A 141 -7.37 10.82 -4.01
CA ALA A 141 -8.18 12.03 -3.93
C ALA A 141 -8.22 12.58 -2.49
N ALA A 142 -8.54 11.71 -1.52
CA ALA A 142 -8.63 12.06 -0.11
C ALA A 142 -7.32 12.67 0.42
N ALA A 143 -6.18 12.12 0.02
CA ALA A 143 -4.86 12.61 0.40
C ALA A 143 -4.63 14.09 0.01
N ARG A 144 -5.32 14.62 -1.01
CA ARG A 144 -5.15 15.99 -1.52
C ARG A 144 -6.15 17.00 -0.99
N VAL A 145 -7.10 16.57 -0.15
CA VAL A 145 -8.11 17.48 0.42
C VAL A 145 -7.95 17.69 1.92
N THR A 146 -6.95 17.04 2.52
CA THR A 146 -6.69 17.14 3.95
C THR A 146 -6.07 18.49 4.33
N PRO A 147 -6.19 18.93 5.60
CA PRO A 147 -5.54 20.15 6.08
C PRO A 147 -4.02 20.13 5.87
N MET A 148 -3.35 19.00 6.10
CA MET A 148 -1.91 18.89 5.89
C MET A 148 -1.53 19.21 4.45
N PHE A 149 -2.23 18.64 3.48
CA PHE A 149 -1.99 18.92 2.06
C PHE A 149 -2.23 20.40 1.72
N ARG A 150 -3.36 20.95 2.17
CA ARG A 150 -3.79 22.30 1.78
C ARG A 150 -2.92 23.40 2.36
N TYR A 151 -2.44 23.22 3.59
CA TYR A 151 -1.74 24.28 4.33
C TYR A 151 -0.24 24.06 4.45
N TYR A 152 0.26 22.82 4.51
CA TYR A 152 1.66 22.57 4.87
C TYR A 152 2.51 22.08 3.71
N VAL A 153 1.99 21.18 2.86
CA VAL A 153 2.78 20.51 1.82
C VAL A 153 3.49 21.48 0.87
N ARG A 154 2.87 22.61 0.52
CA ARG A 154 3.46 23.64 -0.38
C ARG A 154 4.35 24.68 0.31
N HIS A 155 4.41 24.67 1.64
CA HIS A 155 5.14 25.68 2.42
C HIS A 155 6.35 25.08 3.14
N GLN A 156 6.76 23.87 2.78
CA GLN A 156 7.94 23.22 3.33
C GLN A 156 9.21 24.00 2.93
N SER A 157 10.09 24.24 3.89
CA SER A 157 11.43 24.80 3.68
C SER A 157 12.34 24.36 4.80
N ALA A 158 13.62 24.15 4.50
CA ALA A 158 14.64 23.81 5.50
C ALA A 158 14.74 24.86 6.62
N ASP A 159 14.37 26.12 6.35
CA ASP A 159 14.42 27.21 7.32
C ASP A 159 13.20 27.25 8.26
N THR A 160 12.15 26.49 7.97
CA THR A 160 10.90 26.51 8.75
C THR A 160 10.51 25.12 9.21
N PHE A 161 10.14 24.26 8.27
CA PHE A 161 9.80 22.88 8.52
C PHE A 161 9.87 22.03 7.25
N ILE A 162 10.05 20.73 7.45
CA ILE A 162 9.92 19.71 6.41
C ILE A 162 8.96 18.61 6.85
N ILE A 163 8.28 17.96 5.91
CA ILE A 163 7.37 16.85 6.19
C ILE A 163 8.15 15.54 6.16
N PHE A 164 8.07 14.82 7.26
CA PHE A 164 8.52 13.44 7.39
C PHE A 164 7.35 12.48 7.30
N TYR A 165 7.67 11.24 6.98
CA TYR A 165 6.75 10.13 7.09
C TYR A 165 7.40 8.95 7.82
N ARG A 166 6.57 8.18 8.52
CA ARG A 166 6.97 6.93 9.15
C ARG A 166 5.98 5.85 8.75
N VAL A 167 6.51 4.69 8.37
CA VAL A 167 5.70 3.51 8.08
C VAL A 167 5.94 2.47 9.17
N SER A 168 4.88 1.92 9.73
CA SER A 168 4.97 0.90 10.78
C SER A 168 3.81 -0.10 10.68
N LEU A 169 4.01 -1.29 11.24
CA LEU A 169 2.93 -2.22 11.53
C LEU A 169 2.49 -1.96 12.97
N LEU A 170 1.20 -1.74 13.20
CA LEU A 170 0.67 -1.47 14.53
C LEU A 170 0.88 -2.71 15.40
N SER A 171 1.61 -2.58 16.51
CA SER A 171 1.60 -3.60 17.55
C SER A 171 0.29 -3.47 18.33
N HIS A 172 -0.55 -4.50 18.35
CA HIS A 172 -1.63 -4.60 19.33
C HIS A 172 -0.99 -4.82 20.72
N THR A 173 -0.47 -3.75 21.31
CA THR A 173 -0.18 -3.66 22.73
C THR A 173 -1.43 -3.07 23.38
N PHE A 174 -2.24 -3.94 23.98
CA PHE A 174 -3.24 -3.56 24.98
C PHE A 174 -2.56 -3.40 26.34
#